data_AF-A0A7C3TIG5-F1
#
_entry.id   AF-A0A7C3TIG5-F1
#
_cell.length_a   1.000
_cell.length_b   1.000
_cell.length_c   1.000
_cell.angle_alpha   90.00
_cell.angle_beta   90.00
_cell.angle_gamma   90.00
#
_symmetry.space_group_name_H-M   'P 1'
#
loop_
_entity.id
_entity.type
_entity.pdbx_description
1 polymer ?
#
loop_
_entity_poly.entity_id
_entity_poly.type
_entity_poly.pdbx_seq_one_letter_code
_entity_poly.pdbx_strand_id
1 'polypeptide(L)'
;MGIKKRILGFYNIAIERIKQLIGKKRLVKLSGILTLRRIIEIAYMITLLILFAGIINALLELGTVRQYFSDLSIIRSSRIQSFMDTFLNFLLVSVGTLGIYLMYLGGRKIGTKVPSLYVILGLTVLIMSTFIFWFILSYKGV
;
A
#
# COMPACT_ATOMS: atom_id res chain seq x y z
N MET A 1 -39.45 -21.63 13.69
CA MET A 1 -39.23 -20.95 12.39
C MET A 1 -39.36 -19.41 12.40
N GLY A 2 -39.88 -18.75 13.46
CA GLY A 2 -40.15 -17.31 13.44
C GLY A 2 -38.93 -16.37 13.55
N ILE A 3 -37.82 -16.83 14.15
CA ILE A 3 -36.64 -15.97 14.43
C ILE A 3 -35.85 -15.65 13.14
N LYS A 4 -35.70 -16.63 12.24
CA LYS A 4 -35.04 -16.42 10.93
C LYS A 4 -35.75 -15.35 10.08
N LYS A 5 -37.10 -15.33 10.08
CA LYS A 5 -37.87 -14.30 9.36
C LYS A 5 -37.70 -12.90 9.93
N ARG A 6 -37.59 -12.75 11.25
CA ARG A 6 -37.35 -11.45 11.89
C ARG A 6 -35.96 -10.89 11.57
N ILE A 7 -34.93 -11.74 11.58
CA ILE A 7 -33.56 -11.33 11.26
C ILE A 7 -33.44 -10.90 9.79
N LEU A 8 -34.05 -11.66 8.87
CA LEU A 8 -34.11 -11.30 7.45
C LEU A 8 -34.83 -9.96 7.21
N GLY A 9 -35.90 -9.70 7.95
CA GLY A 9 -36.61 -8.42 7.91
C GLY A 9 -35.73 -7.24 8.34
N PHE A 10 -35.01 -7.39 9.46
CA PHE A 10 -34.06 -6.37 9.92
C PHE A 10 -32.93 -6.12 8.92
N TYR A 11 -32.41 -7.18 8.28
CA TYR A 11 -31.34 -7.07 7.29
C TYR A 11 -31.80 -6.26 6.06
N ASN A 12 -33.02 -6.54 5.56
CA ASN A 12 -33.59 -5.82 4.43
C ASN A 12 -33.87 -4.35 4.76
N ILE A 13 -34.39 -4.06 5.96
CA ILE A 13 -34.65 -2.69 6.42
C ILE A 13 -33.34 -1.90 6.57
N ALA A 14 -32.28 -2.53 7.11
CA ALA A 14 -30.98 -1.89 7.23
C ALA A 14 -30.38 -1.57 5.85
N ILE A 15 -30.47 -2.50 4.90
CA ILE A 15 -29.98 -2.30 3.52
C ILE A 15 -30.75 -1.17 2.81
N GLU A 16 -32.07 -1.08 3.00
CA GLU A 16 -32.87 0.01 2.43
C GLU A 16 -32.51 1.37 3.03
N ARG A 17 -32.29 1.44 4.36
CA ARG A 17 -31.85 2.67 5.02
C ARG A 17 -30.45 3.10 4.57
N ILE A 18 -29.53 2.14 4.39
CA ILE A 18 -28.19 2.41 3.84
C ILE A 18 -28.30 2.91 2.39
N LYS A 19 -29.19 2.33 1.57
CA LYS A 19 -29.48 2.80 0.20
C LYS A 19 -30.05 4.23 0.18
N GLN A 20 -30.90 4.58 1.13
CA GLN A 20 -31.46 5.93 1.26
C GLN A 20 -30.42 6.94 1.75
N LEU A 21 -29.60 6.60 2.75
CA LEU A 21 -28.58 7.50 3.33
C LEU A 21 -27.42 7.81 2.37
N ILE A 22 -27.01 6.82 1.57
CA ILE A 22 -25.85 6.98 0.67
C ILE A 22 -26.27 7.62 -0.66
N GLY A 23 -27.55 7.53 -1.04
CA GLY A 23 -28.06 8.01 -2.32
C GLY A 23 -27.62 7.13 -3.49
N LYS A 24 -28.57 6.70 -4.33
CA LYS A 24 -28.33 5.79 -5.47
C LYS A 24 -27.12 6.18 -6.34
N LYS A 25 -26.87 7.48 -6.55
CA LYS A 25 -25.72 7.99 -7.34
C LYS A 25 -24.35 7.69 -6.72
N ARG A 26 -24.19 7.73 -5.39
CA ARG A 26 -22.90 7.41 -4.73
C ARG A 26 -22.66 5.91 -4.64
N LEU A 27 -23.72 5.10 -4.44
CA LEU A 27 -23.63 3.64 -4.46
C LEU A 27 -23.19 3.10 -5.83
N VAL A 28 -23.75 3.64 -6.92
CA VAL A 28 -23.33 3.26 -8.29
C VAL A 28 -21.87 3.67 -8.53
N LYS A 29 -21.46 4.86 -8.06
CA LYS A 29 -20.07 5.33 -8.18
C LYS A 29 -19.08 4.48 -7.37
N LEU A 30 -19.47 4.01 -6.17
CA LEU A 30 -18.69 3.05 -5.37
C LEU A 30 -18.62 1.66 -6.03
N SER A 31 -19.72 1.18 -6.61
CA SER A 31 -19.71 -0.09 -7.35
C SER A 31 -18.82 -0.05 -8.59
N GLY A 32 -18.69 1.12 -9.24
CA GLY A 32 -17.74 1.31 -10.36
C GLY A 32 -16.27 1.36 -9.93
N ILE A 33 -15.98 1.68 -8.67
CA ILE A 33 -14.62 1.63 -8.11
C ILE A 33 -14.19 0.19 -7.79
N LEU A 34 -15.14 -0.71 -7.55
CA LEU A 34 -14.93 -2.13 -7.21
C LEU A 34 -15.31 -3.08 -8.36
N THR A 35 -15.02 -2.70 -9.60
CA THR A 35 -15.13 -3.66 -10.71
C THR A 35 -14.08 -4.76 -10.55
N LEU A 36 -14.41 -6.00 -10.91
CA LEU A 36 -13.51 -7.16 -10.85
C LEU A 36 -12.14 -6.84 -11.47
N ARG A 37 -12.14 -6.14 -12.61
CA ARG A 37 -10.92 -5.67 -13.28
C ARG A 37 -10.05 -4.81 -12.35
N ARG A 38 -10.63 -3.84 -11.66
CA ARG A 38 -9.88 -2.94 -10.76
C ARG A 38 -9.35 -3.66 -9.52
N ILE A 39 -10.08 -4.66 -9.03
CA ILE A 39 -9.60 -5.53 -7.93
C ILE A 39 -8.38 -6.33 -8.40
N ILE A 40 -8.41 -6.89 -9.62
CA ILE A 40 -7.27 -7.62 -10.20
C ILE A 40 -6.07 -6.68 -10.38
N GLU A 41 -6.28 -5.46 -10.88
CA GLU A 41 -5.22 -4.45 -11.02
C GLU A 41 -4.59 -4.09 -9.66
N ILE A 42 -5.41 -3.90 -8.61
CA ILE A 42 -4.92 -3.63 -7.25
C ILE A 42 -4.13 -4.82 -6.71
N ALA A 43 -4.67 -6.04 -6.85
CA ALA A 43 -4.00 -7.25 -6.40
C ALA A 43 -2.64 -7.41 -7.11
N TYR A 44 -2.59 -7.19 -8.42
CA TYR A 44 -1.36 -7.22 -9.20
C TYR A 44 -0.31 -6.22 -8.70
N MET A 45 -0.72 -4.97 -8.45
CA MET A 45 0.18 -3.95 -7.92
C MET A 45 0.69 -4.30 -6.52
N ILE A 46 -0.17 -4.85 -5.65
CA ILE A 46 0.22 -5.31 -4.31
C ILE A 46 1.23 -6.46 -4.42
N THR A 47 0.98 -7.45 -5.29
CA THR A 47 1.90 -8.57 -5.50
C THR A 47 3.27 -8.08 -5.97
N LEU A 48 3.32 -7.14 -6.93
CA LEU A 48 4.58 -6.54 -7.37
C LEU A 48 5.31 -5.83 -6.23
N LEU A 49 4.61 -5.04 -5.42
CA LEU A 49 5.22 -4.35 -4.28
C LEU A 49 5.83 -5.35 -3.27
N ILE A 50 5.12 -6.43 -2.98
CA ILE A 50 5.58 -7.48 -2.05
C ILE A 50 6.80 -8.21 -2.63
N LEU A 51 6.81 -8.48 -3.94
CA LEU A 51 7.96 -9.09 -4.61
C LEU A 51 9.18 -8.18 -4.61
N PHE A 52 9.01 -6.89 -4.94
CA PHE A 52 10.10 -5.91 -4.89
C PHE A 52 10.64 -5.69 -3.47
N ALA A 53 9.81 -5.88 -2.45
CA ALA A 53 10.25 -5.81 -1.06
C ALA A 53 11.21 -6.95 -0.66
N GLY A 54 11.27 -8.04 -1.44
CA GLY A 54 12.14 -9.18 -1.18
C GLY A 54 11.51 -10.24 -0.29
N ILE A 55 10.16 -10.37 -0.27
CA ILE A 55 9.47 -11.33 0.59
C ILE A 55 9.95 -12.78 0.42
N ILE A 56 10.34 -13.15 -0.81
CA ILE A 56 10.78 -14.51 -1.12
C ILE A 56 12.06 -14.81 -0.33
N ASN A 57 13.01 -13.88 -0.31
CA ASN A 57 14.27 -14.05 0.40
C ASN A 57 14.03 -14.13 1.92
N ALA A 58 13.18 -13.26 2.47
CA ALA A 58 12.85 -13.31 3.89
C ALA A 58 12.14 -14.61 4.31
N LEU A 59 11.30 -15.19 3.44
CA LEU A 59 10.67 -16.48 3.69
C LEU A 59 11.67 -17.64 3.65
N LEU A 60 12.62 -17.62 2.72
CA LEU A 60 13.66 -18.65 2.61
C LEU A 60 14.62 -18.62 3.81
N GLU A 61 14.90 -17.44 4.35
CA GLU A 61 15.86 -17.24 5.44
C GLU A 61 15.22 -17.24 6.83
N LEU A 62 13.90 -17.42 6.93
CA LEU A 62 13.15 -17.35 8.19
C LEU A 62 13.67 -18.34 9.24
N GLY A 63 14.11 -19.53 8.82
CA GLY A 63 14.64 -20.55 9.73
C GLY A 63 16.02 -20.20 10.30
N THR A 64 16.91 -19.66 9.46
CA THR A 64 18.29 -19.34 9.84
C THR A 64 18.35 -18.02 10.61
N VAL A 65 17.60 -17.00 10.20
CA VAL A 65 17.60 -15.69 10.86
C VAL A 65 17.10 -15.77 12.30
N ARG A 66 16.00 -16.50 12.54
CA ARG A 66 15.34 -16.58 13.85
C ARG A 66 16.18 -17.29 14.92
N GLN A 67 17.16 -18.09 14.50
CA GLN A 67 18.05 -18.81 15.40
C GLN A 67 19.23 -17.97 15.88
N TYR A 68 19.64 -16.95 15.11
CA TYR A 68 20.84 -16.15 15.37
C TYR A 68 20.57 -14.66 15.63
N PHE A 69 19.41 -14.15 15.21
CA PHE A 69 19.07 -12.73 15.26
C PHE A 69 17.62 -12.53 15.72
N SER A 70 17.34 -11.38 16.35
CA SER A 70 15.96 -11.02 16.66
C SER A 70 15.23 -10.61 15.39
N ASP A 71 14.01 -11.14 15.19
CA ASP A 71 13.15 -10.87 14.02
C ASP A 71 12.88 -9.36 13.79
N LEU A 72 13.12 -8.52 14.81
CA LEU A 72 12.89 -7.08 14.82
C LEU A 72 14.13 -6.23 14.47
N SER A 73 15.29 -6.86 14.24
CA SER A 73 16.55 -6.16 13.95
C SER A 73 16.89 -6.13 12.46
N ILE A 74 17.51 -5.02 12.04
CA ILE A 74 18.12 -4.88 10.71
C ILE A 74 19.45 -5.64 10.75
N ILE A 75 19.61 -6.63 9.90
CA ILE A 75 20.82 -7.46 9.90
C ILE A 75 21.89 -6.76 9.06
N ARG A 76 23.07 -6.58 9.65
CA ARG A 76 24.23 -5.95 8.99
C ARG A 76 24.93 -6.91 8.02
N SER A 77 24.19 -7.36 7.01
CA SER A 77 24.68 -8.22 5.95
C SER A 77 23.88 -7.95 4.68
N SER A 78 24.58 -7.83 3.55
CA SER A 78 23.96 -7.67 2.23
C SER A 78 23.35 -8.97 1.68
N ARG A 79 23.74 -10.12 2.25
CA ARG A 79 23.30 -11.45 1.81
C ARG A 79 22.12 -12.00 2.60
N ILE A 80 21.82 -11.39 3.74
CA ILE A 80 20.75 -11.84 4.63
C ILE A 80 19.64 -10.78 4.62
N GLN A 81 18.41 -11.24 4.47
CA GLN A 81 17.21 -10.42 4.41
C GLN A 81 16.27 -10.84 5.53
N SER A 82 16.11 -9.97 6.54
CA SER A 82 15.15 -10.21 7.62
C SER A 82 13.72 -9.83 7.23
N PHE A 83 12.74 -10.26 8.04
CA PHE A 83 11.36 -9.77 7.92
C PHE A 83 11.25 -8.26 8.12
N MET A 84 12.02 -7.71 9.05
CA MET A 84 12.08 -6.27 9.29
C MET A 84 12.65 -5.52 8.07
N ASP A 85 13.71 -6.04 7.46
CA ASP A 85 14.30 -5.46 6.23
C ASP A 85 13.29 -5.43 5.09
N THR A 86 12.53 -6.52 4.94
CA THR A 86 11.49 -6.65 3.92
C THR A 86 10.34 -5.68 4.17
N PHE A 87 9.91 -5.54 5.42
CA PHE A 87 8.90 -4.56 5.79
C PHE A 87 9.36 -3.11 5.52
N LEU A 88 10.61 -2.77 5.85
CA LEU A 88 11.18 -1.45 5.56
C LEU A 88 11.30 -1.20 4.06
N ASN A 89 11.76 -2.19 3.28
CA ASN A 89 11.81 -2.09 1.83
C ASN A 89 10.41 -1.90 1.22
N PHE A 90 9.42 -2.66 1.69
CA PHE A 90 8.03 -2.50 1.28
C PHE A 90 7.51 -1.08 1.56
N LEU A 91 7.77 -0.56 2.76
CA LEU A 91 7.37 0.80 3.16
C LEU A 91 8.06 1.83 2.27
N LEU A 92 9.36 1.70 2.03
CA LEU A 92 10.13 2.61 1.18
C LEU A 92 9.61 2.66 -0.25
N VAL A 93 9.37 1.50 -0.87
CA VAL A 93 8.82 1.45 -2.23
C VAL A 93 7.40 2.03 -2.25
N SER A 94 6.58 1.76 -1.24
CA SER A 94 5.23 2.32 -1.12
C SER A 94 5.24 3.85 -0.98
N VAL A 95 6.15 4.40 -0.17
CA VAL A 95 6.30 5.85 0.01
C VAL A 95 6.88 6.50 -1.25
N GLY A 96 7.87 5.88 -1.89
CA GLY A 96 8.45 6.38 -3.15
C GLY A 96 7.42 6.40 -4.29
N THR A 97 6.65 5.33 -4.44
CA THR A 97 5.55 5.26 -5.43
C THR A 97 4.43 6.27 -5.12
N LEU A 98 4.11 6.51 -3.84
CA LEU A 98 3.20 7.59 -3.44
C LEU A 98 3.74 8.97 -3.85
N GLY A 99 5.04 9.22 -3.67
CA GLY A 99 5.70 10.47 -4.10
C GLY A 99 5.54 10.70 -5.61
N ILE A 100 5.83 9.68 -6.42
CA ILE A 100 5.64 9.71 -7.88
C ILE A 100 4.17 9.96 -8.24
N TYR A 101 3.24 9.30 -7.55
CA TYR A 101 1.81 9.47 -7.78
C TYR A 101 1.32 10.90 -7.46
N LEU A 102 1.83 11.52 -6.41
CA LEU A 102 1.54 12.93 -6.09
C LEU A 102 2.06 13.86 -7.18
N MET A 103 3.28 13.63 -7.70
CA MET A 103 3.82 14.38 -8.82
C MET A 103 2.95 14.23 -10.08
N TYR A 104 2.50 13.01 -10.38
CA TYR A 104 1.58 12.74 -11.50
C TYR A 104 0.26 13.50 -11.33
N LEU A 105 -0.37 13.46 -10.15
CA LEU A 105 -1.59 14.22 -9.86
C LEU A 105 -1.38 15.73 -10.02
N GLY A 106 -0.21 16.21 -9.60
CA GLY A 106 0.18 17.60 -9.75
C GLY A 106 0.35 18.02 -11.22
N GLY A 107 0.92 17.15 -12.06
CA GLY A 107 1.12 17.39 -13.48
C GLY A 107 -0.17 17.42 -14.30
N ARG A 108 -1.24 16.75 -13.86
CA ARG A 108 -2.56 16.81 -14.51
C ARG A 108 -3.26 18.15 -14.35
N LYS A 109 -2.84 19.00 -13.41
CA LYS A 109 -3.41 20.34 -13.22
C LYS A 109 -2.77 21.33 -14.21
N ILE A 110 -3.19 21.22 -15.47
CA ILE A 110 -2.78 22.13 -16.56
C ILE A 110 -3.54 23.45 -16.36
N GLY A 111 -2.87 24.47 -15.82
CA GLY A 111 -3.51 25.79 -15.70
C GLY A 111 -2.79 26.83 -14.84
N THR A 112 -1.85 26.44 -13.97
CA THR A 112 -1.14 27.39 -13.10
C THR A 112 0.34 27.47 -13.45
N LYS A 113 0.88 28.69 -13.59
CA LYS A 113 2.33 28.94 -13.80
C LYS A 113 3.21 28.49 -12.62
N VAL A 114 2.60 28.20 -11.47
CA VAL A 114 3.26 27.75 -10.26
C VAL A 114 3.16 26.23 -10.16
N PRO A 115 4.26 25.52 -9.82
CA PRO A 115 4.19 24.09 -9.56
C PRO A 115 3.15 23.83 -8.47
N SER A 116 2.24 22.90 -8.73
CA SER A 116 1.23 22.59 -7.74
C SER A 116 1.91 22.03 -6.47
N LEU A 117 1.33 22.33 -5.31
CA LEU A 117 1.80 21.84 -4.02
C LEU A 117 1.97 20.30 -3.99
N TYR A 118 1.20 19.58 -4.81
CA TYR A 118 1.34 18.14 -5.03
C TYR A 118 2.69 17.73 -5.64
N VAL A 119 3.22 18.50 -6.60
CA VAL A 119 4.54 18.24 -7.20
C VAL A 119 5.64 18.44 -6.17
N ILE A 120 5.56 19.52 -5.39
CA ILE A 120 6.54 19.83 -4.35
C ILE A 120 6.53 18.73 -3.28
N LEU A 121 5.35 18.39 -2.74
CA LEU A 121 5.22 17.30 -1.77
C LEU A 121 5.65 15.95 -2.33
N GLY A 122 5.29 15.63 -3.57
CA GLY A 122 5.69 14.37 -4.19
C GLY A 122 7.21 14.27 -4.36
N LEU A 123 7.85 15.36 -4.76
CA LEU A 123 9.30 15.44 -4.89
C LEU A 123 10.00 15.33 -3.53
N THR A 124 9.52 16.02 -2.49
CA THR A 124 10.13 15.93 -1.15
C THR A 124 10.02 14.53 -0.57
N VAL A 125 8.85 13.89 -0.70
CA VAL A 125 8.65 12.50 -0.27
C VAL A 125 9.57 11.54 -1.04
N LEU A 126 9.70 11.72 -2.36
CA LEU A 126 10.56 10.89 -3.18
C LEU A 126 12.04 11.03 -2.78
N ILE A 127 12.51 12.26 -2.59
CA ILE A 127 13.88 12.56 -2.13
C ILE A 127 14.13 11.91 -0.76
N MET A 128 13.24 12.12 0.22
CA MET A 128 13.36 11.52 1.55
C MET A 128 13.39 10.00 1.50
N SER A 129 12.51 9.37 0.72
CA SER A 129 12.52 7.90 0.56
C SER A 129 13.82 7.39 -0.06
N THR A 130 14.39 8.14 -1.01
CA THR A 130 15.66 7.78 -1.65
C THR A 130 16.82 7.88 -0.67
N PHE A 131 16.88 8.95 0.13
CA PHE A 131 17.90 9.10 1.18
C PHE A 131 17.83 7.98 2.22
N ILE A 132 16.63 7.62 2.68
CA ILE A 132 16.48 6.52 3.64
C ILE A 132 16.90 5.19 3.00
N PHE A 133 16.57 4.95 1.74
CA PHE A 133 17.01 3.75 1.02
C PHE A 133 18.54 3.66 0.94
N TRP A 134 19.21 4.75 0.56
CA TRP A 134 20.68 4.85 0.55
C TRP A 134 21.31 4.63 1.93
N PHE A 135 20.66 5.14 2.98
CA PHE A 135 21.10 4.92 4.36
C PHE A 135 21.04 3.43 4.74
N ILE A 136 19.97 2.73 4.38
CA ILE A 136 19.83 1.29 4.65
C ILE A 136 20.87 0.47 3.86
N LEU A 137 21.11 0.81 2.59
CA LEU A 137 22.16 0.14 1.79
C LEU A 137 23.55 0.31 2.43
N SER A 138 23.90 1.56 2.76
CA SER A 138 25.14 1.89 3.46
C SER A 138 25.28 1.13 4.77
N TYR A 139 24.19 1.02 5.55
CA TYR A 139 24.18 0.27 6.80
C TYR A 139 24.44 -1.22 6.58
N LYS A 140 23.87 -1.81 5.53
CA LYS A 140 24.11 -3.22 5.13
C LYS A 140 25.51 -3.47 4.55
N GLY A 141 26.28 -2.41 4.27
CA GLY A 141 27.63 -2.52 3.70
C GLY A 141 27.65 -2.76 2.19
N VAL A 142 26.61 -2.27 1.49
CA VAL A 142 26.55 -2.15 0.02
C VAL A 142 26.85 -0.70 -0.34
#